data_AF-A0A537NNX9-F1
#
_entry.id   AF-A0A537NNX9-F1
#
_cell.length_a   1.000
_cell.length_b   1.000
_cell.length_c   1.000
_cell.angle_alpha   90.00
_cell.angle_beta   90.00
_cell.angle_gamma   90.00
#
_symmetry.space_group_name_H-M   'P 1'
#
loop_
_entity.id
_entity.type
_entity.pdbx_description
1 polymer ?
#
loop_
_entity_poly.entity_id
_entity_poly.type
_entity_poly.pdbx_seq_one_letter_code
_entity_poly.pdbx_strand_id
1 'polypeptide(L)'
;MPLAHACIIEDGAAVELTWTTKEKARFHALWLRDNAQDNATRSASNGQRLITILDIPAKTRLSAAEVSGLGDLTVTFAPEGKSVSFPAVWLSRHIYDRKVDLRPGWVAREIETWDGLLQAKIPFIA
;
A
#
# COMPACT_ATOMS: atom_id res chain seq x y z
N MET A 1 13.04 4.83 2.43
CA MET A 1 12.84 4.89 3.90
C MET A 1 12.63 3.46 4.38
N PRO A 2 13.59 2.85 5.08
CA PRO A 2 13.50 1.48 5.55
C PRO A 2 12.53 1.34 6.73
N LEU A 3 12.04 0.12 6.93
CA LEU A 3 11.32 -0.31 8.11
C LEU A 3 12.28 -0.52 9.28
N ALA A 4 11.82 -0.18 10.47
CA ALA A 4 12.47 -0.51 11.74
C ALA A 4 11.85 -1.77 12.36
N HIS A 5 10.53 -1.90 12.30
CA HIS A 5 9.80 -3.02 12.90
C HIS A 5 8.60 -3.44 12.07
N ALA A 6 8.27 -4.74 12.15
CA ALA A 6 7.03 -5.32 11.68
C ALA A 6 6.46 -6.21 12.80
N CYS A 7 5.17 -6.06 13.12
CA CYS A 7 4.50 -6.82 14.16
C CYS A 7 3.18 -7.36 13.62
N ILE A 8 2.99 -8.68 13.64
CA ILE A 8 1.71 -9.29 13.29
C ILE A 8 0.70 -8.96 14.39
N ILE A 9 -0.47 -8.49 13.99
CA ILE A 9 -1.57 -8.13 14.87
C ILE A 9 -2.85 -8.88 14.46
N GLU A 10 -3.86 -8.85 15.32
CA GLU A 10 -5.21 -9.37 15.01
C GLU A 10 -5.19 -10.83 14.51
N ASP A 11 -4.40 -11.70 15.16
CA ASP A 11 -4.30 -13.13 14.82
C ASP A 11 -3.94 -13.39 13.34
N GLY A 12 -2.98 -12.60 12.83
CA GLY A 12 -2.52 -12.71 11.46
C GLY A 12 -3.38 -11.96 10.45
N ALA A 13 -4.47 -11.30 10.85
CA ALA A 13 -5.31 -10.54 9.93
C ALA A 13 -4.62 -9.27 9.41
N ALA A 14 -3.64 -8.73 10.13
CA ALA A 14 -2.88 -7.56 9.73
C ALA A 14 -1.46 -7.53 10.29
N VAL A 15 -0.65 -6.59 9.80
CA VAL A 15 0.67 -6.25 10.32
C VAL A 15 0.72 -4.76 10.63
N GLU A 16 1.22 -4.40 11.81
CA GLU A 16 1.65 -3.03 12.12
C GLU A 16 3.12 -2.87 11.70
N LEU A 17 3.40 -1.85 10.92
CA LEU A 17 4.71 -1.47 10.45
C LEU A 17 5.16 -0.18 11.11
N THR A 18 6.43 -0.11 11.48
CA THR A 18 7.07 1.13 11.95
C THR A 18 8.28 1.42 11.07
N TRP A 19 8.32 2.61 10.46
CA TRP A 19 9.46 3.08 9.69
C TRP A 19 10.53 3.67 10.61
N THR A 20 11.77 3.77 10.12
CA THR A 20 12.84 4.46 10.86
C THR A 20 12.54 5.94 11.15
N THR A 21 11.62 6.55 10.40
CA THR A 21 11.07 7.89 10.64
C THR A 21 10.06 7.96 11.78
N LYS A 22 9.74 6.83 12.42
CA LYS A 22 8.68 6.66 13.43
C LYS A 22 7.26 6.75 12.90
N GLU A 23 7.05 6.92 11.59
CA GLU A 23 5.72 6.74 10.98
C GLU A 23 5.27 5.29 11.19
N LYS A 24 3.99 5.12 11.51
CA LYS A 24 3.36 3.81 11.69
C LYS A 24 2.18 3.66 10.76
N ALA A 25 1.95 2.43 10.31
CA ALA A 25 0.77 2.08 9.52
C ALA A 25 0.42 0.60 9.67
N ARG A 26 -0.87 0.28 9.49
CA ARG A 26 -1.36 -1.09 9.49
C ARG A 26 -1.70 -1.53 8.07
N PHE A 27 -1.38 -2.78 7.74
CA PHE A 27 -1.72 -3.42 6.48
C PHE A 27 -2.40 -4.76 6.72
N HIS A 28 -3.59 -4.96 6.15
CA HIS A 28 -4.32 -6.22 6.24
C HIS A 28 -3.64 -7.30 5.37
N ALA A 29 -3.64 -8.55 5.86
CA ALA A 29 -3.09 -9.70 5.17
C ALA A 29 -3.70 -9.88 3.77
N LEU A 30 -5.03 -9.76 3.68
CA LEU A 30 -5.75 -9.88 2.41
C LEU A 30 -5.34 -8.78 1.41
N TRP A 31 -5.19 -7.54 1.89
CA TRP A 31 -4.76 -6.42 1.05
C TRP A 31 -3.32 -6.61 0.55
N LEU A 32 -2.40 -7.06 1.43
CA LEU A 32 -1.02 -7.36 1.05
C LEU A 32 -0.98 -8.49 0.02
N ARG A 33 -1.72 -9.58 0.23
CA ARG A 33 -1.74 -10.72 -0.69
C ARG A 33 -2.26 -10.35 -2.07
N ASP A 34 -3.32 -9.54 -2.11
CA ASP A 34 -3.90 -8.99 -3.33
C ASP A 34 -2.88 -8.11 -4.08
N ASN A 35 -2.12 -7.30 -3.35
CA ASN A 35 -1.15 -6.36 -3.90
C ASN A 35 0.29 -6.89 -4.01
N ALA A 36 0.50 -8.20 -3.85
CA ALA A 36 1.82 -8.81 -3.98
C ALA A 36 2.46 -8.47 -5.34
N GLN A 37 3.75 -8.16 -5.31
CA GLN A 37 4.52 -7.70 -6.49
C GLN A 37 5.34 -8.81 -7.15
N ASP A 38 5.16 -10.06 -6.72
CA ASP A 38 5.83 -11.20 -7.30
C ASP A 38 5.25 -11.55 -8.69
N ASN A 39 6.05 -12.20 -9.52
CA ASN A 39 5.70 -12.51 -10.90
C ASN A 39 4.47 -13.43 -11.05
N ALA A 40 4.06 -14.15 -10.01
CA ALA A 40 2.84 -14.96 -10.03
C ALA A 40 1.58 -14.16 -9.64
N THR A 41 1.72 -12.97 -9.04
CA THR A 41 0.59 -12.09 -8.71
C THR A 41 0.47 -10.93 -9.71
N ARG A 42 1.59 -10.38 -10.18
CA ARG A 42 1.64 -9.30 -11.16
C ARG A 42 2.57 -9.66 -12.31
N SER A 43 2.13 -9.39 -13.53
CA SER A 43 2.96 -9.52 -14.72
C SER A 43 4.13 -8.54 -14.68
N ALA A 44 5.35 -9.06 -14.82
CA ALA A 44 6.55 -8.23 -14.86
C ALA A 44 6.62 -7.30 -16.10
N SER A 45 5.93 -7.65 -17.19
CA SER A 45 6.01 -6.90 -18.45
C SER A 45 5.10 -5.68 -18.50
N ASN A 46 3.95 -5.73 -17.84
CA ASN A 46 2.92 -4.68 -17.95
C ASN A 46 2.23 -4.34 -16.61
N GLY A 47 2.63 -4.96 -15.50
CA GLY A 47 2.09 -4.69 -14.16
C GLY A 47 0.66 -5.20 -13.94
N GLN A 48 0.08 -5.90 -14.90
CA GLN A 48 -1.29 -6.41 -14.82
C GLN A 48 -1.39 -7.49 -13.74
N ARG A 49 -2.47 -7.44 -12.96
CA ARG A 49 -2.76 -8.45 -11.93
C ARG A 49 -3.15 -9.77 -12.62
N LEU A 50 -2.53 -10.87 -12.21
CA LEU A 50 -2.70 -12.21 -12.80
C LEU A 50 -3.70 -13.09 -12.03
N ILE A 51 -4.10 -12.66 -10.84
CA ILE A 51 -5.08 -13.35 -9.99
C ILE A 51 -6.32 -12.48 -9.77
N THR A 52 -7.45 -13.08 -9.45
CA THR A 52 -8.65 -12.40 -8.98
C THR A 52 -8.73 -12.45 -7.44
N ILE A 53 -9.73 -11.78 -6.86
CA ILE A 53 -10.00 -11.91 -5.42
C ILE A 53 -10.47 -13.32 -5.03
N LEU A 54 -11.10 -14.05 -5.96
CA LEU A 54 -11.61 -15.41 -5.74
C LEU A 54 -10.48 -16.45 -5.67
N ASP A 55 -9.32 -16.14 -6.25
CA ASP A 55 -8.13 -17.00 -6.20
C ASP A 55 -7.38 -16.89 -4.86
N ILE A 56 -7.72 -15.89 -4.03
CA ILE A 56 -7.12 -15.69 -2.71
C ILE A 56 -8.01 -16.36 -1.66
N PRO A 57 -7.47 -17.25 -0.81
CA PRO A 57 -8.27 -17.88 0.24
C PRO A 57 -8.97 -16.84 1.13
N ALA A 58 -10.26 -17.02 1.39
CA ALA A 58 -11.04 -16.07 2.19
C ALA A 58 -10.52 -15.92 3.64
N LYS A 59 -9.78 -16.91 4.14
CA LYS A 59 -9.16 -16.92 5.48
C LYS A 59 -7.67 -16.60 5.44
N THR A 60 -7.18 -15.90 4.40
CA THR A 60 -5.77 -15.51 4.28
C THR A 60 -5.30 -14.72 5.49
N ARG A 61 -4.18 -15.16 6.07
CA ARG A 61 -3.54 -14.58 7.27
C ARG A 61 -2.03 -14.53 7.08
N LEU A 62 -1.36 -13.69 7.85
CA LEU A 62 0.09 -13.69 7.97
C LEU A 62 0.52 -14.74 8.98
N SER A 63 1.36 -15.69 8.56
CA SER A 63 2.02 -16.64 9.45
C SER A 63 3.40 -16.14 9.92
N ALA A 64 4.03 -15.26 9.13
CA ALA A 64 5.29 -14.61 9.48
C ALA A 64 5.36 -13.22 8.84
N ALA A 65 6.05 -12.29 9.51
CA ALA A 65 6.33 -10.95 9.03
C ALA A 65 7.66 -10.50 9.61
N GLU A 66 8.62 -10.16 8.76
CA GLU A 66 9.98 -9.81 9.14
C GLU A 66 10.47 -8.61 8.32
N VAL A 67 11.36 -7.82 8.92
CA VAL A 67 12.09 -6.77 8.22
C VAL A 67 13.39 -7.36 7.70
N SER A 68 13.58 -7.35 6.38
CA SER A 68 14.79 -7.87 5.74
C SER A 68 16.01 -6.98 6.05
N GLY A 69 17.22 -7.47 5.77
CA GLY A 69 18.44 -6.68 5.93
C GLY A 69 18.50 -5.40 5.08
N LEU A 70 17.66 -5.29 4.04
CA LEU A 70 17.51 -4.10 3.21
C LEU A 70 16.47 -3.11 3.78
N GLY A 71 15.79 -3.47 4.88
CA GLY A 71 14.76 -2.66 5.50
C GLY A 71 13.39 -2.78 4.84
N ASP A 72 13.16 -3.83 4.05
CA ASP A 72 11.89 -4.12 3.38
C ASP A 72 11.08 -5.14 4.17
N LEU A 73 9.76 -5.20 3.94
CA LEU A 73 8.89 -6.17 4.59
C LEU A 73 8.93 -7.49 3.82
N THR A 74 9.18 -8.60 4.51
CA THR A 74 8.91 -9.95 3.99
C THR A 74 7.81 -10.57 4.82
N VAL A 75 6.77 -11.09 4.16
CA VAL A 75 5.65 -11.78 4.82
C VAL A 75 5.44 -13.16 4.24
N THR A 76 4.92 -14.07 5.06
CA THR A 76 4.45 -15.39 4.63
C THR A 76 2.96 -15.49 4.89
N PHE A 77 2.20 -15.91 3.86
CA PHE A 77 0.75 -16.07 3.92
C PHE A 77 0.36 -17.52 4.24
N ALA A 78 -0.62 -17.69 5.12
CA ALA A 78 -1.34 -18.94 5.32
C ALA A 78 -2.76 -18.83 4.74
N PRO A 79 -3.33 -19.90 4.16
CA PRO A 79 -2.78 -21.26 4.10
C PRO A 79 -1.83 -21.52 2.92
N GLU A 80 -1.64 -20.56 2.01
CA GLU A 80 -0.87 -20.76 0.77
C GLU A 80 0.62 -21.14 1.00
N GLY A 81 1.19 -20.77 2.15
CA GLY A 81 2.63 -20.92 2.42
C GLY A 81 3.51 -20.01 1.57
N LYS A 82 2.92 -19.03 0.88
CA LYS A 82 3.62 -18.14 -0.05
C LYS A 82 4.32 -17.03 0.72
N SER A 83 5.62 -16.84 0.46
CA SER A 83 6.39 -15.70 0.97
C SER A 83 6.55 -14.62 -0.11
N VAL A 84 6.36 -13.36 0.26
CA VAL A 84 6.46 -12.19 -0.64
C VAL A 84 7.16 -11.05 0.10
N SER A 85 8.00 -10.31 -0.63
CA SER A 85 8.64 -9.10 -0.13
C SER A 85 8.01 -7.83 -0.73
N PHE A 86 7.93 -6.78 0.08
CA PHE A 86 7.39 -5.47 -0.28
C PHE A 86 8.41 -4.38 0.03
N PRO A 87 8.78 -3.55 -0.95
CA PRO A 87 9.64 -2.40 -0.70
C PRO A 87 9.01 -1.45 0.32
N ALA A 88 9.78 -1.03 1.33
CA ALA A 88 9.29 -0.14 2.39
C ALA A 88 8.83 1.22 1.84
N VAL A 89 9.46 1.70 0.76
CA VAL A 89 9.06 2.93 0.04
C VAL A 89 7.73 2.75 -0.68
N TRP A 90 7.46 1.56 -1.21
CA TRP A 90 6.18 1.29 -1.85
C TRP A 90 5.06 1.28 -0.80
N LEU A 91 5.28 0.59 0.33
CA LEU A 91 4.33 0.55 1.43
C LEU A 91 4.01 1.95 1.98
N SER A 92 5.01 2.82 2.16
CA SER A 92 4.77 4.18 2.69
C SER A 92 3.91 5.05 1.76
N ARG A 93 3.96 4.81 0.45
CA ARG A 93 3.11 5.49 -0.55
C ARG A 93 1.68 4.93 -0.59
N HIS A 94 1.46 3.73 -0.09
CA HIS A 94 0.17 3.03 -0.11
C HIS A 94 -0.46 2.90 1.29
N ILE A 95 -0.02 3.70 2.26
CA ILE A 95 -0.66 3.77 3.58
C ILE A 95 -2.09 4.28 3.39
N TYR A 96 -3.06 3.39 3.59
CA TYR A 96 -4.49 3.71 3.55
C TYR A 96 -5.07 3.98 4.95
N ASP A 97 -4.38 3.56 6.01
CA ASP A 97 -4.80 3.75 7.41
C ASP A 97 -4.49 5.18 7.89
N ARG A 98 -4.94 6.17 7.11
CA ARG A 98 -4.81 7.60 7.42
C ARG A 98 -6.18 8.19 7.66
N LYS A 99 -6.28 9.03 8.69
CA LYS A 99 -7.44 9.90 8.85
C LYS A 99 -7.35 11.02 7.82
N VAL A 100 -8.21 10.97 6.81
CA VAL A 100 -8.34 12.06 5.85
C VAL A 100 -9.44 13.00 6.35
N ASP A 101 -9.07 14.21 6.77
CA ASP A 101 -10.03 15.24 7.18
C ASP A 101 -10.55 15.98 5.94
N LEU A 102 -11.54 15.38 5.29
CA LEU A 102 -12.20 15.95 4.11
C LEU A 102 -13.49 16.63 4.55
N ARG A 103 -13.47 17.95 4.65
CA ARG A 103 -14.67 18.73 4.92
C ARG A 103 -15.65 18.62 3.74
N PRO A 104 -16.97 18.69 3.97
CA PRO A 104 -17.95 18.77 2.89
C PRO A 104 -17.59 19.90 1.91
N GLY A 105 -17.66 19.62 0.61
CA GLY A 105 -17.31 20.59 -0.44
C GLY A 105 -15.81 20.73 -0.74
N TRP A 106 -14.95 19.85 -0.22
CA TRP A 106 -13.53 19.84 -0.59
C TRP A 106 -13.33 19.51 -2.08
N VAL A 107 -12.30 20.10 -2.67
CA VAL A 107 -11.74 19.71 -3.97
C VAL A 107 -10.34 19.15 -3.76
N ALA A 108 -9.89 18.31 -4.69
CA ALA A 108 -8.56 17.73 -4.63
C ALA A 108 -7.48 18.83 -4.57
N ARG A 109 -6.36 18.55 -3.88
CA ARG A 109 -5.33 19.59 -3.60
C ARG A 109 -4.65 20.08 -4.87
N GLU A 110 -4.63 19.25 -5.90
CA GLU A 110 -4.15 19.52 -7.24
C GLU A 110 -5.12 20.36 -8.08
N ILE A 111 -6.37 20.55 -7.61
CA ILE A 111 -7.37 21.36 -8.29
C ILE A 111 -7.29 22.79 -7.75
N GLU A 112 -6.90 23.71 -8.62
CA GLU A 112 -7.06 25.14 -8.39
C GLU A 112 -8.45 25.58 -8.90
N THR A 113 -9.30 26.05 -8.00
CA THR A 113 -10.60 26.64 -8.36
C THR A 113 -10.41 28.01 -8.96
N TRP A 114 -11.28 28.38 -9.89
CA TRP A 114 -11.18 29.63 -10.62
C TRP A 114 -12.47 30.45 -10.51
N ASP A 115 -12.32 31.76 -10.72
CA ASP A 115 -13.40 32.73 -10.87
C ASP A 115 -13.18 33.55 -12.15
N GLY A 116 -13.85 34.71 -12.28
CA GLY A 116 -13.70 35.59 -13.44
C GLY A 116 -12.27 36.11 -13.68
N LEU A 117 -11.36 36.03 -12.69
CA LEU A 117 -9.97 36.46 -12.83
C LEU A 117 -9.12 35.49 -13.66
N LEU A 118 -9.61 34.28 -13.96
CA LEU A 118 -8.90 33.31 -14.79
C LEU A 118 -8.65 33.84 -16.22
N GLN A 119 -9.49 34.75 -16.73
CA GLN A 119 -9.36 35.27 -18.10
C GLN A 119 -7.99 35.90 -18.37
N ALA A 120 -7.35 36.50 -17.35
CA ALA A 120 -6.01 37.08 -17.45
C ALA A 120 -4.87 36.06 -17.34
N LYS A 121 -5.17 34.80 -17.00
CA LYS A 121 -4.21 33.72 -16.71
C LYS A 121 -4.56 32.43 -17.47
N ILE A 122 -5.28 32.52 -18.58
CA ILE A 122 -5.64 31.35 -19.38
C ILE A 122 -4.35 30.65 -19.84
N PRO A 123 -4.15 29.37 -19.46
CA PRO A 123 -3.02 28.60 -19.96
C PRO A 123 -3.16 28.45 -21.48
N PHE A 124 -2.10 28.75 -22.23
CA PHE A 124 -2.02 28.40 -23.64
C PHE A 124 -0.91 27.38 -23.85
N ILE A 125 -1.10 26.52 -24.83
CA ILE A 125 -0.06 25.61 -25.30
C ILE A 125 0.79 26.43 -26.27
N ALA A 126 2.08 26.56 -25.97
CA ALA A 126 3.06 27.18 -26.87
C ALA A 126 3.45 26.22 -28.01
#